data_AF-A0A7S4M8G6-F1
#
_entry.id   AF-A0A7S4M8G6-F1
#
_cell.length_a   1.000
_cell.length_b   1.000
_cell.length_c   1.000
_cell.angle_alpha   90.00
_cell.angle_beta   90.00
_cell.angle_gamma   90.00
#
_symmetry.space_group_name_H-M   'P 1'
#
loop_
_entity.id
_entity.type
_entity.pdbx_description
1 polymer ?
#
loop_
_entity_poly.entity_id
_entity_poly.type
_entity_poly.pdbx_seq_one_letter_code
_entity_poly.pdbx_strand_id
1 'polypeptide(L)'
;RATVHDEEGATQAALAGQDVWVAVSSLPDGIAAVRAAQEAGAIPRALLDPALCVDAHDVELSAAELSDAGAEAILLTVDAAMDEDDLRDVAEAAFNMDVLGLPVQSRLGLSVAPQSGVDAYRLMKFAHKDLGMLHFMSCLAGKQAPKPSELLKALGVRPADAAFGNMYLAEHVPDAA
;
A
#
# COMPACT_ATOMS: atom_id res chain seq x y z
N ARG A 1 -11.00 -7.84 -7.30
CA ARG A 1 -9.57 -7.75 -6.94
C ARG A 1 -9.17 -9.14 -6.43
N ALA A 2 -7.90 -9.51 -6.41
CA ALA A 2 -7.45 -10.72 -5.73
C ALA A 2 -6.36 -10.34 -4.75
N THR A 3 -6.57 -10.63 -3.47
CA THR A 3 -5.50 -10.58 -2.47
C THR A 3 -4.91 -11.98 -2.36
N VAL A 4 -3.63 -12.10 -2.66
CA VAL A 4 -2.90 -13.37 -2.79
C VAL A 4 -1.71 -13.38 -1.84
N HIS A 5 -1.25 -14.57 -1.47
CA HIS A 5 -0.16 -14.76 -0.50
C HIS A 5 1.00 -15.57 -1.07
N ASP A 6 0.86 -16.11 -2.28
CA ASP A 6 1.83 -17.02 -2.90
C ASP A 6 1.87 -16.86 -4.44
N GLU A 7 2.85 -17.50 -5.07
CA GLU A 7 3.10 -17.48 -6.51
C GLU A 7 1.94 -18.04 -7.33
N GLU A 8 1.33 -19.14 -6.86
CA GLU A 8 0.27 -19.83 -7.59
C GLU A 8 -0.98 -18.96 -7.65
N GLY A 9 -1.41 -18.42 -6.50
CA GLY A 9 -2.55 -17.50 -6.42
C GLY A 9 -2.31 -16.23 -7.22
N ALA A 10 -1.10 -15.67 -7.16
CA ALA A 10 -0.73 -14.48 -7.93
C ALA A 10 -0.83 -14.71 -9.45
N THR A 11 -0.31 -15.84 -9.93
CA THR A 11 -0.37 -16.22 -11.35
C THR A 11 -1.81 -16.46 -11.79
N GLN A 12 -2.59 -17.21 -11.01
CA GLN A 12 -3.99 -17.49 -11.34
C GLN A 12 -4.84 -16.23 -11.41
N ALA A 13 -4.66 -15.32 -10.45
CA ALA A 13 -5.35 -14.02 -10.46
C ALA A 13 -4.98 -13.16 -11.67
N ALA A 14 -3.68 -13.12 -12.01
CA ALA A 14 -3.18 -12.40 -13.18
C ALA A 14 -3.78 -12.94 -14.49
N LEU A 15 -3.75 -14.26 -14.68
CA LEU A 15 -4.32 -14.93 -15.86
C LEU A 15 -5.84 -14.75 -15.97
N ALA A 16 -6.53 -14.60 -14.84
CA ALA A 16 -7.95 -14.27 -14.80
C ALA A 16 -8.24 -12.78 -15.11
N GLY A 17 -7.21 -11.96 -15.35
CA GLY A 17 -7.33 -10.53 -15.61
C GLY A 17 -7.77 -9.72 -14.39
N GLN A 18 -7.51 -10.24 -13.18
CA GLN A 18 -7.87 -9.56 -11.94
C GLN A 18 -6.80 -8.54 -11.53
N ASP A 19 -7.22 -7.54 -10.77
CA ASP A 19 -6.32 -6.62 -10.10
C ASP A 19 -5.60 -7.34 -8.94
N VAL A 20 -4.28 -7.52 -9.04
CA VAL A 20 -3.49 -8.38 -8.15
C VAL A 20 -2.87 -7.58 -7.00
N TRP A 21 -3.15 -8.02 -5.78
CA TRP A 21 -2.62 -7.47 -4.54
C TRP A 21 -1.91 -8.58 -3.78
N VAL A 22 -0.60 -8.44 -3.60
CA VAL A 22 0.22 -9.42 -2.89
C VAL A 22 0.29 -9.00 -1.43
N ALA A 23 -0.25 -9.82 -0.53
CA ALA A 23 -0.11 -9.65 0.90
C ALA A 23 1.22 -10.25 1.35
N VAL A 24 2.16 -9.38 1.72
CA VAL A 24 3.54 -9.72 2.05
C VAL A 24 3.66 -9.89 3.56
N SER A 25 3.47 -11.13 4.04
CA SER A 25 3.76 -11.52 5.43
C SER A 25 5.18 -12.07 5.62
N SER A 26 5.87 -12.34 4.51
CA SER A 26 7.23 -12.86 4.42
C SER A 26 7.84 -12.27 3.15
N LEU A 27 9.03 -11.66 3.26
CA LEU A 27 9.63 -10.95 2.13
C LEU A 27 9.99 -11.89 0.95
N PRO A 28 10.62 -13.06 1.16
CA PRO A 28 10.91 -14.00 0.06
C PRO A 28 9.65 -14.44 -0.70
N ASP A 29 8.59 -14.80 0.02
CA ASP A 29 7.34 -15.27 -0.59
C ASP A 29 6.61 -14.13 -1.32
N GLY A 30 6.61 -12.94 -0.72
CA GLY A 30 6.04 -11.74 -1.33
C GLY A 30 6.74 -11.34 -2.64
N ILE A 31 8.08 -11.39 -2.66
CA ILE A 31 8.87 -11.13 -3.87
C ILE A 31 8.53 -12.14 -4.96
N ALA A 32 8.47 -13.43 -4.61
CA ALA A 32 8.15 -14.48 -5.57
C ALA A 32 6.74 -14.28 -6.15
N ALA A 33 5.75 -13.99 -5.31
CA ALA A 33 4.38 -13.72 -5.75
C ALA A 33 4.26 -12.46 -6.63
N VAL A 34 4.98 -11.38 -6.31
CA VAL A 34 5.03 -10.16 -7.16
C VAL A 34 5.63 -10.49 -8.53
N ARG A 35 6.76 -11.19 -8.59
CA ARG A 35 7.37 -11.61 -9.86
C ARG A 35 6.44 -12.47 -10.68
N ALA A 36 5.81 -13.47 -10.06
CA ALA A 36 4.88 -14.37 -10.73
C ALA A 36 3.69 -13.62 -11.35
N ALA A 37 3.11 -12.63 -10.63
CA ALA A 37 2.06 -11.78 -11.18
C ALA A 37 2.56 -10.92 -12.35
N GLN A 38 3.75 -10.33 -12.24
CA GLN A 38 4.34 -9.49 -13.26
C GLN A 38 4.68 -10.28 -14.54
N GLU A 39 5.24 -11.49 -14.40
CA GLU A 39 5.53 -12.41 -15.51
C GLU A 39 4.26 -12.90 -16.20
N ALA A 40 3.16 -13.05 -15.45
CA ALA A 40 1.83 -13.34 -15.99
C ALA A 40 1.14 -12.11 -16.64
N GLY A 41 1.80 -10.95 -16.69
CA GLY A 41 1.34 -9.75 -17.37
C GLY A 41 0.43 -8.83 -16.54
N ALA A 42 0.33 -9.05 -15.23
CA ALA A 42 -0.38 -8.15 -14.32
C ALA A 42 0.50 -6.98 -13.85
N ILE A 43 -0.14 -6.01 -13.20
CA ILE A 43 0.51 -4.87 -12.53
C ILE A 43 0.33 -5.07 -11.01
N PRO A 44 1.24 -5.81 -10.35
CA PRO A 44 1.06 -6.19 -8.95
C PRO A 44 1.27 -5.01 -8.00
N ARG A 45 0.55 -5.04 -6.86
CA ARG A 45 0.78 -4.12 -5.73
C ARG A 45 1.08 -4.92 -4.48
N ALA A 46 2.09 -4.50 -3.73
CA ALA A 46 2.49 -5.14 -2.50
C ALA A 46 1.83 -4.46 -1.28
N LEU A 47 1.28 -5.27 -0.38
CA LEU A 47 0.82 -4.86 0.94
C LEU A 47 1.77 -5.45 1.98
N LEU A 48 2.63 -4.62 2.57
CA LEU A 48 3.52 -5.08 3.64
C LEU A 48 2.71 -5.29 4.91
N ASP A 49 2.91 -6.43 5.56
CA ASP A 49 2.37 -6.68 6.91
C ASP A 49 2.96 -5.68 7.91
N PRO A 50 2.20 -5.25 8.95
CA PRO A 50 2.71 -4.38 10.00
C PRO A 50 4.00 -4.86 10.65
N ALA A 51 4.18 -6.17 10.80
CA ALA A 51 5.41 -6.73 11.38
C ALA A 51 6.66 -6.43 10.54
N LEU A 52 6.50 -6.20 9.23
CA LEU A 52 7.58 -5.81 8.32
C LEU A 52 7.75 -4.28 8.22
N CYS A 53 6.93 -3.51 8.91
CA CYS A 53 6.93 -2.04 8.88
C CYS A 53 7.49 -1.42 10.18
N VAL A 54 8.18 -2.20 11.01
CA VAL A 54 8.66 -1.75 12.34
C VAL A 54 10.08 -1.19 12.28
N ASP A 55 10.95 -1.79 11.48
CA ASP A 55 12.35 -1.35 11.34
C ASP A 55 12.55 -0.65 9.99
N ALA A 56 13.13 0.55 10.04
CA ALA A 56 13.30 1.39 8.86
C ALA A 56 14.24 0.77 7.82
N HIS A 57 15.26 0.03 8.26
CA HIS A 57 16.20 -0.65 7.36
C HIS A 57 15.57 -1.85 6.68
N ASP A 58 14.76 -2.63 7.41
CA ASP A 58 14.01 -3.74 6.82
C ASP A 58 12.99 -3.24 5.78
N VAL A 59 12.37 -2.09 6.03
CA VAL A 59 11.43 -1.47 5.09
C VAL A 59 12.15 -0.95 3.84
N GLU A 60 13.31 -0.32 3.99
CA GLU A 60 14.17 0.10 2.89
C GLU A 60 14.50 -1.08 1.97
N LEU A 61 15.00 -2.19 2.54
CA LEU A 61 15.35 -3.39 1.79
C LEU A 61 14.11 -4.01 1.14
N SER A 62 13.01 -4.15 1.89
CA SER A 62 11.75 -4.70 1.38
C SER A 62 11.22 -3.89 0.20
N ALA A 63 11.26 -2.56 0.30
CA ALA A 63 10.78 -1.68 -0.76
C ALA A 63 11.63 -1.78 -2.03
N ALA A 64 12.96 -1.88 -1.88
CA ALA A 64 13.87 -2.09 -2.99
C ALA A 64 13.61 -3.44 -3.70
N GLU A 65 13.57 -4.54 -2.94
CA GLU A 65 13.41 -5.88 -3.51
C GLU A 65 12.03 -6.09 -4.16
N LEU A 66 10.96 -5.54 -3.58
CA LEU A 66 9.62 -5.58 -4.17
C LEU A 66 9.51 -4.69 -5.41
N SER A 67 10.20 -3.55 -5.44
CA SER A 67 10.26 -2.70 -6.63
C SER A 67 11.00 -3.39 -7.77
N ASP A 68 12.12 -4.06 -7.47
CA ASP A 68 12.87 -4.87 -8.44
C ASP A 68 12.08 -6.10 -8.93
N ALA A 69 11.22 -6.67 -8.08
CA ALA A 69 10.28 -7.71 -8.44
C ALA A 69 9.17 -7.23 -9.39
N GLY A 70 8.99 -5.91 -9.55
CA GLY A 70 8.01 -5.31 -10.45
C GLY A 70 6.72 -4.85 -9.77
N ALA A 71 6.72 -4.61 -8.46
CA ALA A 71 5.60 -3.98 -7.79
C ALA A 71 5.41 -2.54 -8.28
N GLU A 72 4.18 -2.21 -8.69
CA GLU A 72 3.78 -0.87 -9.11
C GLU A 72 3.62 0.08 -7.92
N ALA A 73 3.05 -0.44 -6.83
CA ALA A 73 2.88 0.27 -5.59
C ALA A 73 3.19 -0.64 -4.40
N ILE A 74 3.74 -0.04 -3.35
CA ILE A 74 4.13 -0.69 -2.11
C ILE A 74 3.43 0.06 -0.99
N LEU A 75 2.44 -0.58 -0.36
CA LEU A 75 1.69 0.02 0.73
C LEU A 75 2.23 -0.51 2.06
N LEU A 76 2.68 0.41 2.90
CA LEU A 76 3.07 0.14 4.28
C LEU A 76 1.79 -0.01 5.10
N THR A 77 1.59 -1.17 5.73
CA THR A 77 0.46 -1.34 6.66
C THR A 77 0.89 -0.98 8.05
N VAL A 78 0.29 0.05 8.64
CA VAL A 78 0.64 0.53 9.99
C VAL A 78 -0.57 0.51 10.91
N ASP A 79 -0.32 0.45 12.22
CA ASP A 79 -1.38 0.65 13.21
C ASP A 79 -1.76 2.13 13.29
N ALA A 80 -3.04 2.43 13.55
CA ALA A 80 -3.51 3.80 13.70
C ALA A 80 -2.88 4.54 14.90
N ALA A 81 -2.36 3.79 15.88
CA ALA A 81 -1.66 4.31 17.04
C ALA A 81 -0.19 4.67 16.78
N MET A 82 0.36 4.33 15.61
CA MET A 82 1.72 4.76 15.23
C MET A 82 1.81 6.28 15.26
N ASP A 83 2.93 6.82 15.73
CA ASP A 83 3.16 8.25 15.71
C ASP A 83 3.67 8.73 14.34
N GLU A 84 3.66 10.04 14.12
CA GLU A 84 4.06 10.63 12.83
C GLU A 84 5.57 10.58 12.61
N ASP A 85 6.36 10.57 13.68
CA ASP A 85 7.81 10.56 13.58
C ASP A 85 8.30 9.14 13.23
N ASP A 86 7.75 8.10 13.86
CA ASP A 86 7.97 6.69 13.50
C ASP A 86 7.59 6.43 12.03
N LEU A 87 6.43 6.92 11.59
CA LEU A 87 6.00 6.80 10.19
C LEU A 87 6.94 7.55 9.24
N ARG A 88 7.44 8.72 9.64
CA ARG A 88 8.42 9.49 8.84
C ARG A 88 9.72 8.70 8.70
N ASP A 89 10.27 8.19 9.79
CA ASP A 89 11.54 7.46 9.78
C ASP A 89 11.48 6.24 8.85
N VAL A 90 10.40 5.46 8.94
CA VAL A 90 10.16 4.30 8.07
C VAL A 90 9.99 4.72 6.60
N ALA A 91 9.24 5.79 6.33
CA ALA A 91 9.01 6.25 4.97
C ALA A 91 10.26 6.86 4.32
N GLU A 92 11.02 7.67 5.05
CA GLU A 92 12.24 8.30 4.57
C GLU A 92 13.33 7.28 4.27
N ALA A 93 13.43 6.21 5.08
CA ALA A 93 14.32 5.10 4.76
C ALA A 93 13.98 4.46 3.41
N ALA A 94 12.69 4.24 3.13
CA ALA A 94 12.26 3.74 1.83
C ALA A 94 12.45 4.76 0.68
N PHE A 95 12.47 6.07 0.95
CA PHE A 95 12.70 7.11 -0.06
C PHE A 95 14.16 7.25 -0.49
N ASN A 96 15.12 6.85 0.34
CA ASN A 96 16.54 6.92 0.02
C ASN A 96 16.98 5.92 -1.06
N MET A 97 16.06 5.04 -1.48
CA MET A 97 16.26 4.09 -2.56
C MET A 97 15.73 4.63 -3.89
N ASP A 98 16.60 4.62 -4.90
CA ASP A 98 16.22 4.82 -6.29
C ASP A 98 16.22 3.48 -7.02
N VAL A 99 15.05 3.06 -7.51
CA VAL A 99 14.92 1.84 -8.32
C VAL A 99 14.62 2.23 -9.75
N LEU A 100 15.51 1.85 -10.67
CA LEU A 100 15.39 2.12 -12.11
C LEU A 100 15.27 3.62 -12.48
N GLY A 101 15.82 4.51 -11.65
CA GLY A 101 15.84 5.96 -11.89
C GLY A 101 14.48 6.65 -11.68
N LEU A 102 13.51 5.95 -11.07
CA LEU A 102 12.29 6.56 -10.55
C LEU A 102 12.36 6.57 -9.01
N PRO A 103 12.02 7.69 -8.36
CA PRO A 103 12.04 7.75 -6.91
C PRO A 103 10.98 6.80 -6.36
N VAL A 104 11.37 5.91 -5.44
CA VAL A 104 10.47 4.95 -4.78
C VAL A 104 9.33 5.67 -4.05
N GLN A 105 9.52 6.93 -3.66
CA GLN A 105 8.48 7.82 -3.15
C GLN A 105 7.20 7.82 -4.00
N SER A 106 7.33 7.76 -5.33
CA SER A 106 6.18 7.74 -6.25
C SER A 106 5.36 6.44 -6.22
N ARG A 107 5.93 5.36 -5.67
CA ARG A 107 5.32 4.03 -5.57
C ARG A 107 4.86 3.69 -4.15
N LEU A 108 5.28 4.47 -3.16
CA LEU A 108 4.92 4.23 -1.77
C LEU A 108 3.52 4.74 -1.42
N GLY A 109 2.86 3.95 -0.60
CA GLY A 109 1.54 4.24 -0.08
C GLY A 109 1.37 3.85 1.36
N LEU A 110 0.22 4.25 1.91
CA LEU A 110 -0.16 3.94 3.27
C LEU A 110 -1.45 3.13 3.31
N SER A 111 -1.40 2.07 4.11
CA SER A 111 -2.54 1.29 4.57
C SER A 111 -2.59 1.43 6.09
N VAL A 112 -3.69 1.90 6.65
CA VAL A 112 -3.84 1.98 8.11
C VAL A 112 -4.82 0.90 8.55
N ALA A 113 -4.39 0.05 9.47
CA ALA A 113 -5.19 -1.02 10.02
C ALA A 113 -6.49 -0.47 10.64
N PRO A 114 -7.58 -1.25 10.66
CA PRO A 114 -8.94 -0.77 10.91
C PRO A 114 -9.30 -0.36 12.34
N GLN A 115 -8.34 0.05 13.17
CA GLN A 115 -8.66 0.66 14.45
C GLN A 115 -9.27 2.04 14.20
N SER A 116 -10.61 2.05 14.13
CA SER A 116 -11.47 3.16 13.78
C SER A 116 -11.21 4.37 14.69
N GLY A 117 -10.62 5.43 14.16
CA GLY A 117 -10.33 6.62 14.93
C GLY A 117 -9.91 7.82 14.09
N VAL A 118 -9.94 8.99 14.72
CA VAL A 118 -9.36 10.24 14.19
C VAL A 118 -7.88 10.06 13.83
N ASP A 119 -7.20 9.12 14.50
CA ASP A 119 -5.78 8.85 14.34
C ASP A 119 -5.41 8.27 12.98
N ALA A 120 -6.26 7.43 12.38
CA ALA A 120 -6.02 6.93 11.02
C ALA A 120 -6.04 8.07 9.98
N TYR A 121 -6.96 9.02 10.14
CA TYR A 121 -7.04 10.20 9.27
C TYR A 121 -5.88 11.17 9.47
N ARG A 122 -5.39 11.28 10.71
CA ARG A 122 -4.19 12.06 11.05
C ARG A 122 -2.97 11.51 10.29
N LEU A 123 -2.71 10.20 10.40
CA LEU A 123 -1.59 9.54 9.71
C LEU A 123 -1.69 9.63 8.19
N MET A 124 -2.87 9.37 7.61
CA MET A 124 -3.04 9.47 6.15
C MET A 124 -2.85 10.90 5.64
N LYS A 125 -3.31 11.91 6.39
CA LYS A 125 -3.10 13.32 6.05
C LYS A 125 -1.62 13.69 6.10
N PHE A 126 -0.92 13.24 7.13
CA PHE A 126 0.53 13.44 7.26
C PHE A 126 1.28 12.75 6.10
N ALA A 127 0.99 11.48 5.84
CA ALA A 127 1.60 10.74 4.73
C ALA A 127 1.38 11.43 3.37
N HIS A 128 0.20 11.99 3.13
CA HIS A 128 -0.06 12.71 1.89
C HIS A 128 0.66 14.06 1.81
N LYS A 129 0.57 14.88 2.86
CA LYS A 129 1.01 16.29 2.81
C LYS A 129 2.49 16.47 3.09
N ASP A 130 3.00 15.72 4.05
CA ASP A 130 4.34 15.89 4.59
C ASP A 130 5.31 14.88 3.95
N LEU A 131 4.85 13.65 3.66
CA LEU A 131 5.68 12.61 3.03
C LEU A 131 5.47 12.50 1.50
N GLY A 132 4.42 13.11 0.96
CA GLY A 132 4.13 13.08 -0.48
C GLY A 132 3.68 11.71 -1.01
N MET A 133 3.20 10.81 -0.14
CA MET A 133 2.68 9.51 -0.56
C MET A 133 1.43 9.69 -1.42
N LEU A 134 1.33 8.84 -2.46
CA LEU A 134 0.32 8.96 -3.51
C LEU A 134 -0.72 7.83 -3.48
N HIS A 135 -0.39 6.72 -2.83
CA HIS A 135 -1.19 5.50 -2.84
C HIS A 135 -1.84 5.30 -1.47
N PHE A 136 -3.16 5.15 -1.41
CA PHE A 136 -3.88 4.93 -0.16
C PHE A 136 -4.88 3.79 -0.30
N MET A 137 -4.95 2.95 0.73
CA MET A 137 -6.00 1.95 0.85
C MET A 137 -7.26 2.57 1.48
N SER A 138 -8.42 2.28 0.91
CA SER A 138 -9.72 2.77 1.38
C SER A 138 -10.76 1.65 1.32
N CYS A 139 -11.74 1.63 2.22
CA CYS A 139 -12.79 0.61 2.24
C CYS A 139 -14.16 1.28 2.19
N LEU A 140 -15.04 0.88 1.26
CA LEU A 140 -16.38 1.48 1.14
C LEU A 140 -17.20 1.35 2.43
N ALA A 141 -17.04 0.22 3.13
CA ALA A 141 -17.71 -0.01 4.41
C ALA A 141 -17.03 0.70 5.58
N GLY A 142 -15.79 1.17 5.42
CA GLY A 142 -14.98 1.73 6.51
C GLY A 142 -14.47 0.68 7.50
N LYS A 143 -14.56 -0.62 7.18
CA LYS A 143 -14.25 -1.72 8.11
C LYS A 143 -12.79 -2.15 8.11
N GLN A 144 -12.10 -2.02 6.98
CA GLN A 144 -10.71 -2.49 6.79
C GLN A 144 -9.73 -1.34 6.54
N ALA A 145 -10.26 -0.18 6.15
CA ALA A 145 -9.55 1.05 5.89
C ALA A 145 -10.57 2.21 5.92
N PRO A 146 -10.13 3.47 6.00
CA PRO A 146 -11.01 4.63 5.92
C PRO A 146 -11.90 4.65 4.67
N LYS A 147 -13.09 5.25 4.80
CA LYS A 147 -14.00 5.40 3.65
C LYS A 147 -13.40 6.38 2.64
N PRO A 148 -13.54 6.15 1.32
CA PRO A 148 -13.04 7.08 0.31
C PRO A 148 -13.50 8.52 0.52
N SER A 149 -14.79 8.74 0.84
CA SER A 149 -15.34 10.09 1.05
C SER A 149 -14.73 10.80 2.27
N GLU A 150 -14.47 10.06 3.35
CA GLU A 150 -13.87 10.57 4.57
C GLU A 150 -12.38 10.82 4.37
N LEU A 151 -11.69 9.91 3.68
CA LEU A 151 -10.29 10.03 3.29
C LEU A 151 -10.06 11.25 2.41
N LEU A 152 -10.77 11.39 1.29
CA LEU A 152 -10.63 12.55 0.39
C LEU A 152 -10.84 13.88 1.14
N LYS A 153 -11.83 13.92 2.03
CA LYS A 153 -12.07 15.09 2.89
C LYS A 153 -10.91 15.37 3.84
N ALA A 154 -10.35 14.34 4.47
CA ALA A 154 -9.21 14.46 5.39
C ALA A 154 -7.94 14.93 4.68
N LEU A 155 -7.70 14.43 3.47
CA LEU A 155 -6.56 14.82 2.64
C LEU A 155 -6.73 16.26 2.07
N GLY A 156 -7.96 16.80 2.09
CA GLY A 156 -8.27 18.12 1.53
C GLY A 156 -8.32 18.13 0.00
N VAL A 157 -8.44 16.93 -0.59
CA VAL A 157 -8.44 16.70 -2.03
C VAL A 157 -9.83 17.05 -2.54
N ARG A 158 -9.89 18.00 -3.48
CA ARG A 158 -11.15 18.34 -4.17
C ARG A 158 -11.40 17.32 -5.29
N PRO A 159 -12.67 17.11 -5.72
CA PRO A 159 -13.03 16.08 -6.71
C PRO A 159 -12.33 16.15 -8.09
N ALA A 160 -11.52 17.19 -8.34
CA ALA A 160 -10.81 17.41 -9.60
C ALA A 160 -9.29 17.61 -9.42
N ASP A 161 -8.72 17.21 -8.28
CA ASP A 161 -7.29 17.39 -8.03
C ASP A 161 -6.47 16.34 -8.79
N ALA A 162 -5.87 16.74 -9.91
CA ALA A 162 -5.03 15.88 -10.75
C ALA A 162 -3.68 15.53 -10.11
N ALA A 163 -3.34 16.12 -8.95
CA ALA A 163 -2.12 15.80 -8.20
C ALA A 163 -2.31 14.65 -7.19
N PHE A 164 -3.53 14.10 -7.07
CA PHE A 164 -3.77 12.93 -6.23
C PHE A 164 -3.45 11.64 -6.99
N GLY A 165 -2.67 10.75 -6.37
CA GLY A 165 -2.38 9.44 -6.93
C GLY A 165 -3.60 8.51 -6.93
N ASN A 166 -3.38 7.26 -7.33
CA ASN A 166 -4.46 6.28 -7.40
C ASN A 166 -4.99 5.95 -5.99
N MET A 167 -6.30 6.12 -5.79
CA MET A 167 -6.99 5.60 -4.61
C MET A 167 -7.39 4.15 -4.84
N TYR A 168 -7.01 3.27 -3.92
CA TYR A 168 -7.32 1.86 -4.04
C TYR A 168 -8.42 1.44 -3.09
N LEU A 169 -9.38 0.68 -3.62
CA LEU A 169 -10.48 0.14 -2.84
C LEU A 169 -10.10 -1.24 -2.30
N ALA A 170 -9.95 -1.36 -0.98
CA ALA A 170 -10.16 -2.59 -0.24
C ALA A 170 -11.59 -3.07 -0.52
N GLU A 171 -11.72 -4.35 -0.89
CA GLU A 171 -12.94 -4.91 -1.48
C GLU A 171 -14.24 -4.69 -0.69
N HIS A 172 -15.32 -4.83 -1.45
CA HIS A 172 -16.69 -4.99 -0.99
C HIS A 172 -16.79 -6.20 -0.05
N VAL A 173 -17.28 -6.01 1.18
CA VAL A 173 -17.76 -7.10 2.03
C VAL A 173 -19.22 -7.35 1.65
N PRO A 174 -19.58 -8.45 0.97
CA PRO A 174 -20.95 -8.88 0.87
C PRO A 174 -21.35 -9.42 2.25
N ASP A 175 -21.80 -8.52 3.14
CA ASP A 175 -22.63 -8.80 4.32
C ASP A 175 -22.96 -7.46 5.01
N ALA A 176 -23.73 -6.64 4.29
CA ALA A 176 -24.49 -5.54 4.85
C ALA A 176 -25.90 -5.61 4.25
N ALA A 177 -26.66 -6.61 4.72
CA ALA A 177 -28.11 -6.57 4.75
C ALA A 177 -28.56 -5.97 6.09
#